data_AF-A0A1Y1UQC8-F1
#
_entry.id   AF-A0A1Y1UQC8-F1
#
_cell.length_a   1.000
_cell.length_b   1.000
_cell.length_c   1.000
_cell.angle_alpha   90.00
_cell.angle_beta   90.00
_cell.angle_gamma   90.00
#
_symmetry.space_group_name_H-M   'P 1'
#
loop_
_entity.id
_entity.type
_entity.pdbx_description
1 polymer ?
#
loop_
_entity_poly.entity_id
_entity_poly.type
_entity_poly.pdbx_seq_one_letter_code
_entity_poly.pdbx_strand_id
1 'polypeptide(L)'
;MDTRASLPLVPLHLTSLAILTPTNAPLYVHSFTGREDELRHYHLAHAAIDVMEERIVMTSTPTKPADSYLGLLFCMEDMAFYGFQTTTKLRMILSVALVDAMIKDGDIISIFRAVHHLIMTAVNNPFLSLPSSFKARPASRTESVHGQLLGSAAATQQASTDELPPRNEKIINAPFTSEKIFAAGPEDIQEDWLRNSRRFQLGIRRLGDLLSGGRN
;
A
#
# COMPACT_ATOMS: atom_id res chain seq x y z
N MET A 1 26.64 -22.83 -17.85
CA MET A 1 27.43 -22.01 -16.91
C MET A 1 26.95 -20.58 -17.03
N ASP A 2 25.89 -20.23 -16.29
CA ASP A 2 25.44 -18.84 -16.14
C ASP A 2 25.85 -18.35 -14.76
N THR A 3 27.08 -17.86 -14.69
CA THR A 3 27.67 -17.15 -13.55
C THR A 3 27.25 -15.68 -13.62
N ARG A 4 25.98 -15.38 -13.34
CA ARG A 4 25.55 -14.01 -13.02
C ARG A 4 25.13 -13.93 -11.56
N ALA A 5 26.16 -13.82 -10.72
CA ALA A 5 26.14 -13.10 -9.45
C ALA A 5 25.07 -13.53 -8.43
N SER A 6 25.25 -14.72 -7.85
CA SER A 6 24.89 -14.92 -6.45
C SER A 6 25.85 -14.10 -5.58
N LEU A 7 25.65 -12.77 -5.55
CA LEU A 7 26.25 -11.95 -4.50
C LEU A 7 25.70 -12.47 -3.15
N PRO A 8 26.52 -12.59 -2.10
CA PRO A 8 25.97 -12.77 -0.77
C PRO A 8 25.11 -11.54 -0.48
N LEU A 9 23.79 -11.69 -0.61
CA LEU A 9 22.82 -10.70 -0.17
C LEU A 9 22.96 -10.67 1.35
N VAL A 10 23.78 -9.74 1.83
CA VAL A 10 23.80 -9.44 3.26
C VAL A 10 22.38 -9.02 3.62
N PRO A 11 21.76 -9.68 4.62
CA PRO A 11 20.35 -9.43 4.91
C PRO A 11 20.16 -7.97 5.30
N LEU A 12 19.27 -7.29 4.59
CA LEU A 12 18.88 -5.93 4.91
C LEU A 12 17.70 -6.00 5.87
N HIS A 13 17.97 -5.71 7.14
CA HIS A 13 16.95 -5.74 8.18
C HIS A 13 16.15 -4.45 8.18
N LEU A 14 14.97 -4.48 7.54
CA LEU A 14 14.01 -3.40 7.63
C LEU A 14 13.43 -3.33 9.03
N THR A 15 13.40 -2.13 9.63
CA THR A 15 12.82 -1.91 10.97
C THR A 15 11.41 -1.33 10.87
N SER A 16 11.20 -0.35 9.99
CA SER A 16 9.88 0.21 9.72
C SER A 16 9.76 0.88 8.36
N LEU A 17 8.51 1.08 7.97
CA LEU A 17 8.10 1.81 6.78
C LEU A 17 6.96 2.75 7.14
N ALA A 18 7.09 4.02 6.77
CA ALA A 18 6.06 5.03 6.92
C ALA A 18 5.76 5.67 5.56
N ILE A 19 4.48 5.78 5.22
CA ILE A 19 3.96 6.45 4.03
C ILE A 19 3.09 7.60 4.51
N LEU A 20 3.30 8.77 3.95
CA LEU A 20 2.59 9.99 4.32
C LEU A 20 2.04 10.71 3.09
N THR A 21 0.93 11.41 3.32
CA THR A 21 0.31 12.30 2.34
C THR A 21 1.21 13.52 2.05
N PRO A 22 0.92 14.28 0.99
CA PRO A 22 1.55 15.57 0.76
C PRO A 22 1.34 16.57 1.90
N THR A 23 0.28 16.40 2.70
CA THR A 23 -0.08 17.22 3.87
C THR A 23 0.56 16.75 5.17
N ASN A 24 1.52 15.81 5.11
CA ASN A 24 2.20 15.22 6.26
C ASN A 24 1.29 14.40 7.19
N ALA A 25 0.10 14.00 6.72
CA ALA A 25 -0.73 13.05 7.44
C ALA A 25 -0.21 11.61 7.20
N PRO A 26 -0.12 10.77 8.24
CA PRO A 26 0.35 9.39 8.12
C PRO A 26 -0.67 8.54 7.35
N LEU A 27 -0.34 8.05 6.16
CA LEU A 27 -1.21 7.13 5.42
C LEU A 27 -1.10 5.69 5.93
N TYR A 28 0.12 5.29 6.26
CA TYR A 28 0.43 3.93 6.67
C TYR A 28 1.73 3.92 7.44
N VAL A 29 1.74 3.28 8.60
CA VAL A 29 2.94 3.01 9.38
C VAL A 29 3.00 1.53 9.65
N HIS A 30 4.16 0.92 9.45
CA HIS A 30 4.37 -0.48 9.69
C HIS A 30 5.74 -0.71 10.31
N SER A 31 5.75 -1.40 11.45
CA SER A 31 6.97 -1.92 12.03
C SER A 31 7.14 -3.40 11.67
N PHE A 32 8.36 -3.75 11.26
CA PHE A 32 8.78 -5.13 11.02
C PHE A 32 9.35 -5.79 12.30
N THR A 33 9.76 -5.00 13.30
CA THR A 33 10.31 -5.50 14.57
C THR A 33 9.22 -5.96 15.54
N GLY A 34 8.04 -5.32 15.50
CA GLY A 34 6.90 -5.69 16.31
C GLY A 34 5.86 -4.57 16.39
N ARG A 35 4.62 -4.92 16.77
CA ARG A 35 3.54 -3.93 16.85
C ARG A 35 3.74 -2.91 17.97
N GLU A 36 4.43 -3.30 19.04
CA GLU A 36 4.75 -2.42 20.18
C GLU A 36 5.64 -1.22 19.77
N ASP A 37 6.48 -1.40 18.75
CA ASP A 37 7.36 -0.36 18.23
C ASP A 37 6.68 0.57 17.20
N GLU A 38 5.44 0.30 16.79
CA GLU A 38 4.77 1.07 15.74
C GLU A 38 4.64 2.55 16.12
N LEU A 39 4.31 2.82 17.39
CA LEU A 39 4.21 4.19 17.91
C LEU A 39 5.56 4.90 17.98
N ARG A 40 6.64 4.18 18.30
CA ARG A 40 8.00 4.74 18.30
C ARG A 40 8.39 5.14 16.87
N HIS A 41 8.20 4.23 15.91
CA HIS A 41 8.50 4.50 14.50
C HIS A 41 7.64 5.60 13.91
N TYR A 42 6.40 5.77 14.37
CA TYR A 42 5.54 6.90 13.99
C TYR A 42 6.18 8.25 14.32
N HIS A 43 6.64 8.44 15.56
CA HIS A 43 7.28 9.70 15.97
C HIS A 43 8.61 9.93 15.26
N LEU A 44 9.42 8.89 15.08
CA LEU A 44 10.70 8.97 14.38
C LEU A 44 10.53 9.30 12.90
N ALA A 45 9.55 8.68 12.24
CA ALA A 45 9.20 9.01 10.87
C ALA A 45 8.73 10.47 10.77
N HIS A 46 7.91 10.96 11.70
CA HIS A 46 7.50 12.36 11.71
C HIS A 46 8.67 13.33 11.86
N ALA A 47 9.64 13.03 12.73
CA ALA A 47 10.86 13.83 12.84
C ALA A 47 11.70 13.82 11.54
N ALA A 48 11.68 12.72 10.78
CA ALA A 48 12.35 12.62 9.48
C ALA A 48 11.75 13.55 8.42
N ILE A 49 10.48 13.95 8.58
CA ILE A 49 9.82 14.83 7.63
C ILE A 49 10.48 16.20 7.62
N ASP A 50 10.86 16.72 8.78
CA ASP A 50 11.48 18.05 8.87
C ASP A 50 12.79 18.10 8.06
N VAL A 51 13.62 17.06 8.20
CA VAL A 51 14.87 16.90 7.43
C VAL A 51 14.59 16.71 5.93
N MET A 52 13.56 15.93 5.61
CA MET A 52 13.15 15.69 4.23
C MET A 52 12.68 16.98 3.55
N GLU A 53 11.90 17.83 4.24
CA GLU A 53 11.42 19.11 3.74
C GLU A 53 12.58 20.08 3.50
N GLU A 54 13.53 20.18 4.42
CA GLU A 54 14.75 20.97 4.23
C GLU A 54 15.51 20.52 2.97
N ARG A 55 15.70 19.20 2.79
CA ARG A 55 16.38 18.65 1.60
C ARG A 55 15.62 18.92 0.31
N ILE A 56 14.30 18.82 0.31
CA ILE A 56 13.48 19.15 -0.87
C ILE A 56 13.66 20.62 -1.23
N VAL A 57 13.60 21.53 -0.25
CA VAL A 57 13.79 22.97 -0.48
C VAL A 57 15.19 23.26 -1.03
N MET A 58 16.24 22.64 -0.47
CA MET A 58 17.62 22.84 -0.90
C MET A 58 17.92 22.29 -2.30
N THR A 59 17.28 21.19 -2.69
CA THR A 59 17.54 20.51 -3.97
C THR A 59 16.59 20.93 -5.09
N SER A 60 15.42 21.48 -4.74
CA SER A 60 14.48 22.04 -5.70
C SER A 60 14.95 23.41 -6.17
N THR A 61 14.98 23.61 -7.49
CA THR A 61 15.18 24.94 -8.08
C THR A 61 14.03 25.21 -9.07
N PRO A 62 13.73 26.47 -9.42
CA PRO A 62 12.67 26.78 -10.38
C PRO A 62 12.81 26.08 -11.74
N THR A 63 14.04 25.69 -12.09
CA THR A 63 14.41 25.04 -13.35
C THR A 63 14.65 23.54 -13.25
N LYS A 64 14.79 22.97 -12.03
CA LYS A 64 15.00 21.54 -11.81
C LYS A 64 14.17 21.05 -10.61
N PRO A 65 13.22 20.10 -10.82
CA PRO A 65 12.49 19.50 -9.71
C PRO A 65 13.45 18.71 -8.80
N ALA A 66 13.12 18.61 -7.52
CA ALA A 66 13.88 17.81 -6.57
C ALA A 66 13.90 16.32 -7.00
N ASP A 67 15.01 15.65 -6.74
CA ASP A 67 15.16 14.23 -7.03
C ASP A 67 14.22 13.41 -6.12
N SER A 68 13.64 12.33 -6.66
CA SER A 68 12.70 11.49 -5.89
C SER A 68 13.36 10.75 -4.73
N TYR A 69 14.64 10.45 -4.82
CA TYR A 69 15.40 9.84 -3.73
C TYR A 69 16.22 10.91 -3.03
N LEU A 70 15.99 11.08 -1.73
CA LEU A 70 16.64 12.12 -0.92
C LEU A 70 17.85 11.58 -0.13
N GLY A 71 18.10 10.27 -0.23
CA GLY A 71 19.22 9.63 0.45
C GLY A 71 18.94 9.33 1.91
N LEU A 72 20.03 9.15 2.65
CA LEU A 72 20.04 9.07 4.11
C LEU A 72 19.66 10.44 4.69
N LEU A 73 18.60 10.48 5.49
CA LEU A 73 18.11 11.68 6.18
C LEU A 73 18.89 11.88 7.49
N PHE A 74 18.82 10.90 8.38
CA PHE A 74 19.58 10.85 9.62
C PHE A 74 19.72 9.41 10.11
N CYS A 75 20.63 9.21 11.06
CA CYS A 75 20.74 7.98 11.84
C CYS A 75 20.36 8.29 13.29
N MET A 76 19.60 7.40 13.91
CA MET A 76 19.26 7.51 15.33
C MET A 76 19.23 6.11 15.92
N GLU A 77 19.85 5.98 17.10
CA GLU A 77 20.10 4.68 17.74
C GLU A 77 20.85 3.76 16.74
N ASP A 78 20.34 2.56 16.51
CA ASP A 78 20.88 1.58 15.57
C ASP A 78 20.06 1.54 14.27
N MET A 79 19.45 2.65 13.85
CA MET A 79 18.63 2.74 12.62
C MET A 79 19.06 3.90 11.72
N ALA A 80 19.06 3.65 10.41
CA ALA A 80 19.18 4.65 9.37
C ALA A 80 17.82 4.95 8.76
N PHE A 81 17.50 6.23 8.60
CA PHE A 81 16.27 6.70 7.98
C PHE A 81 16.54 7.22 6.58
N TYR A 82 15.89 6.63 5.57
CA TYR A 82 15.99 7.03 4.17
C TYR A 82 14.69 7.70 3.72
N GLY A 83 14.83 8.71 2.87
CA GLY A 83 13.71 9.50 2.34
C GLY A 83 13.47 9.28 0.84
N PHE A 84 12.21 9.13 0.46
CA PHE A 84 11.79 9.11 -0.94
C PHE A 84 10.50 9.90 -1.14
N GLN A 85 10.50 10.81 -2.11
CA GLN A 85 9.33 11.56 -2.55
C GLN A 85 8.92 11.16 -3.96
N THR A 86 7.67 10.74 -4.12
CA THR A 86 7.10 10.43 -5.44
C THR A 86 6.79 11.70 -6.22
N THR A 87 6.55 11.57 -7.52
CA THR A 87 6.07 12.68 -8.37
C THR A 87 4.73 13.26 -7.90
N THR A 88 3.90 12.44 -7.26
CA THR A 88 2.64 12.85 -6.63
C THR A 88 2.84 13.46 -5.24
N LYS A 89 4.08 13.78 -4.84
CA LYS A 89 4.41 14.34 -3.52
C LYS A 89 4.03 13.45 -2.33
N LEU A 90 3.66 12.18 -2.56
CA LEU A 90 3.63 11.17 -1.49
C LEU A 90 5.04 10.98 -0.96
N ARG A 91 5.15 10.95 0.36
CA ARG A 91 6.41 10.88 1.09
C ARG A 91 6.53 9.49 1.69
N MET A 92 7.64 8.82 1.45
CA MET A 92 7.94 7.50 1.97
C MET A 92 9.24 7.56 2.77
N ILE A 93 9.19 7.05 4.00
CA ILE A 93 10.31 6.96 4.90
C ILE A 93 10.55 5.48 5.20
N LEU A 94 11.77 5.04 4.97
CA LEU A 94 12.20 3.68 5.26
C LEU A 94 13.24 3.72 6.37
N SER A 95 13.03 2.95 7.43
CA SER A 95 14.06 2.73 8.43
C SER A 95 14.67 1.33 8.28
N VAL A 96 16.00 1.28 8.36
CA VAL A 96 16.79 0.06 8.24
C VAL A 96 17.71 -0.03 9.45
N ALA A 97 17.84 -1.21 10.04
CA ALA A 97 18.82 -1.42 11.10
C ALA A 97 20.25 -1.27 10.55
N LEU A 98 21.08 -0.49 11.25
CA LEU A 98 22.52 -0.45 11.02
C LEU A 98 23.12 -1.77 11.52
N VAL A 99 23.21 -2.74 10.62
CA VAL A 99 24.05 -3.93 10.80
C VAL A 99 25.39 -3.64 10.10
N ASP A 100 26.48 -4.35 10.44
CA ASP A 100 27.82 -4.22 9.80
C ASP A 100 27.85 -4.47 8.27
N ALA A 101 26.68 -4.56 7.65
CA ALA A 101 26.43 -4.61 6.22
C ALA A 101 26.54 -3.23 5.57
N MET A 102 27.28 -3.13 4.47
CA MET A 102 27.32 -1.92 3.68
C MET A 102 26.01 -1.75 2.89
N ILE A 103 25.14 -0.83 3.33
CA ILE A 103 23.86 -0.54 2.68
C ILE A 103 24.12 0.27 1.41
N LYS A 104 23.68 -0.25 0.25
CA LYS A 104 23.79 0.45 -1.03
C LYS A 104 22.51 1.22 -1.33
N ASP A 105 22.65 2.45 -1.80
CA ASP A 105 21.52 3.27 -2.23
C ASP A 105 20.68 2.58 -3.33
N GLY A 106 21.33 1.80 -4.22
CA GLY A 106 20.63 1.05 -5.26
C GLY A 106 19.60 0.04 -4.72
N ASP A 107 19.88 -0.58 -3.59
CA ASP A 107 18.99 -1.54 -2.95
C ASP A 107 17.82 -0.80 -2.29
N ILE A 108 18.10 0.30 -1.58
CA ILE A 108 17.10 1.17 -0.96
C ILE A 108 16.14 1.76 -2.00
N ILE A 109 16.65 2.25 -3.13
CA ILE A 109 15.84 2.75 -4.25
C ILE A 109 14.94 1.64 -4.82
N SER A 110 15.46 0.41 -4.91
CA SER A 110 14.68 -0.74 -5.38
C SER A 110 13.53 -1.08 -4.43
N ILE A 111 13.76 -0.99 -3.11
CA ILE A 111 12.75 -1.18 -2.08
C ILE A 111 11.67 -0.09 -2.19
N PHE A 112 12.05 1.18 -2.29
CA PHE A 112 11.07 2.27 -2.48
C PHE A 112 10.24 2.10 -3.74
N ARG A 113 10.85 1.65 -4.85
CA ARG A 113 10.12 1.35 -6.09
C ARG A 113 9.15 0.18 -5.92
N ALA A 114 9.53 -0.86 -5.21
CA ALA A 114 8.65 -2.00 -4.91
C ALA A 114 7.45 -1.58 -4.05
N VAL A 115 7.68 -0.76 -3.01
CA VAL A 115 6.63 -0.20 -2.16
C VAL A 115 5.69 0.69 -2.97
N HIS A 116 6.24 1.59 -3.79
CA HIS A 116 5.44 2.45 -4.66
C HIS A 116 4.57 1.64 -5.63
N HIS A 117 5.10 0.56 -6.21
CA HIS A 117 4.34 -0.35 -7.06
C HIS A 117 3.18 -1.04 -6.30
N LEU A 118 3.40 -1.43 -5.04
CA LEU A 118 2.36 -1.98 -4.18
C LEU A 118 1.26 -0.94 -3.89
N ILE A 119 1.62 0.31 -3.61
CA ILE A 119 0.66 1.41 -3.43
C ILE A 119 -0.17 1.60 -4.70
N MET A 120 0.48 1.71 -5.86
CA MET A 120 -0.23 1.88 -7.15
C MET A 120 -1.17 0.70 -7.43
N THR A 121 -0.74 -0.53 -7.18
CA THR A 121 -1.59 -1.72 -7.35
C THR A 121 -2.78 -1.71 -6.39
N ALA A 122 -2.59 -1.21 -5.17
CA ALA A 122 -3.65 -1.09 -4.18
C ALA A 122 -4.65 0.00 -4.57
N VAL A 123 -4.19 1.16 -5.01
CA VAL A 123 -5.01 2.34 -5.38
C VAL A 123 -5.74 2.17 -6.71
N ASN A 124 -5.18 1.41 -7.66
CA ASN A 124 -5.82 1.12 -8.95
C ASN A 124 -6.99 0.13 -8.87
N ASN A 125 -7.47 -0.21 -7.67
CA ASN A 125 -8.67 -1.02 -7.50
C ASN A 125 -9.93 -0.14 -7.56
N PRO A 126 -10.81 -0.31 -8.57
CA PRO A 126 -11.99 0.53 -8.76
C PRO A 126 -13.05 0.39 -7.65
N PHE A 127 -12.91 -0.60 -6.76
CA PHE A 127 -13.86 -0.88 -5.68
C PHE A 127 -13.38 -0.39 -4.30
N LEU A 128 -12.33 0.42 -4.23
CA LEU A 128 -11.80 0.95 -2.95
C LEU A 128 -12.71 1.96 -2.26
N SER A 129 -13.44 2.75 -3.04
CA SER A 129 -14.36 3.76 -2.52
C SER A 129 -15.63 3.16 -1.92
N LEU A 130 -15.83 1.84 -2.09
CA LEU A 130 -16.99 1.16 -1.54
C LEU A 130 -16.83 1.00 -0.03
N PRO A 131 -17.90 1.23 0.74
CA PRO A 131 -17.87 1.03 2.18
C PRO A 131 -17.62 -0.44 2.51
N SER A 132 -17.03 -0.72 3.67
CA SER A 132 -16.78 -2.08 4.16
C SER A 132 -18.07 -2.91 4.36
N SER A 133 -19.24 -2.26 4.41
CA SER A 133 -20.56 -2.88 4.39
C SER A 133 -20.92 -3.49 3.03
N PHE A 134 -20.26 -3.06 1.94
CA PHE A 134 -20.50 -3.57 0.61
C PHE A 134 -19.90 -4.97 0.44
N LYS A 135 -20.77 -5.99 0.55
CA LYS A 135 -20.44 -7.37 0.20
C LYS A 135 -20.99 -7.66 -1.18
N ALA A 136 -20.10 -7.81 -2.16
CA ALA A 136 -20.49 -8.28 -3.49
C ALA A 136 -21.10 -9.67 -3.37
N ARG A 137 -22.29 -9.88 -3.94
CA ARG A 137 -22.86 -11.22 -4.09
C ARG A 137 -22.04 -11.93 -5.18
N PRO A 138 -21.41 -13.09 -4.89
CA PRO A 138 -20.74 -13.84 -5.94
C PRO A 138 -21.78 -14.19 -7.00
N ALA A 139 -21.46 -13.98 -8.27
CA ALA A 139 -22.31 -14.42 -9.36
C ALA A 139 -22.52 -15.93 -9.20
N SER A 140 -23.78 -16.38 -9.16
CA SER A 140 -24.10 -17.79 -9.23
C SER A 140 -23.45 -18.32 -10.51
N ARG A 141 -22.52 -19.26 -10.36
CA ARG A 141 -21.89 -19.93 -11.50
C ARG A 141 -23.01 -20.64 -12.25
N THR A 142 -23.53 -20.02 -13.29
CA THR A 142 -24.46 -20.66 -14.21
C THR A 142 -23.62 -21.65 -15.01
N GLU A 143 -23.58 -22.90 -14.55
CA GLU A 143 -23.14 -24.00 -15.39
C GLU A 143 -24.06 -23.99 -16.61
N SER A 144 -23.52 -23.60 -17.76
CA SER A 144 -24.21 -23.74 -19.02
C SER A 144 -24.40 -25.23 -19.28
N VAL A 145 -25.57 -25.75 -18.94
CA VAL A 145 -26.04 -27.08 -19.36
C VAL A 145 -26.31 -26.99 -20.86
N HIS A 146 -25.25 -27.03 -21.66
CA HIS A 146 -25.35 -27.21 -23.10
C HIS A 146 -25.35 -28.70 -23.40
N GLY A 147 -26.50 -29.32 -23.26
CA GLY A 147 -26.70 -30.73 -23.62
C GLY A 147 -28.07 -31.26 -23.20
N GLN A 148 -28.89 -31.57 -24.21
CA GLN A 148 -30.13 -32.36 -24.16
C GLN A 148 -31.42 -31.67 -23.70
N LEU A 149 -32.07 -31.04 -24.67
CA LEU A 149 -33.52 -31.02 -24.81
C LEU A 149 -34.03 -32.46 -25.06
N LEU A 150 -34.64 -33.10 -24.06
CA LEU A 150 -35.75 -34.06 -24.22
C LEU A 150 -36.36 -34.43 -22.86
N GLY A 151 -37.67 -34.19 -22.65
CA GLY A 151 -38.46 -34.96 -21.67
C GLY A 151 -39.27 -34.18 -20.62
N SER A 152 -40.55 -33.97 -20.95
CA SER A 152 -41.76 -34.05 -20.10
C SER A 152 -41.89 -33.31 -18.76
N ALA A 153 -42.84 -32.38 -18.77
CA ALA A 153 -43.79 -31.96 -17.74
C ALA A 153 -44.00 -32.84 -16.49
N ALA A 154 -44.07 -32.20 -15.31
CA ALA A 154 -45.23 -32.19 -14.40
C ALA A 154 -44.90 -31.50 -13.04
N ALA A 155 -45.77 -30.54 -12.63
CA ALA A 155 -46.27 -30.24 -11.27
C ALA A 155 -45.27 -29.98 -10.10
N THR A 156 -45.49 -29.17 -9.07
CA THR A 156 -46.45 -28.14 -8.63
C THR A 156 -45.82 -27.49 -7.39
N GLN A 157 -46.08 -26.19 -7.24
CA GLN A 157 -45.92 -25.28 -6.09
C GLN A 157 -45.68 -25.85 -4.67
N GLN A 158 -44.81 -25.18 -3.90
CA GLN A 158 -45.11 -24.81 -2.50
C GLN A 158 -44.33 -23.55 -2.09
N ALA A 159 -45.09 -22.55 -1.66
CA ALA A 159 -44.62 -21.27 -1.12
C ALA A 159 -44.44 -21.37 0.40
N SER A 160 -43.43 -20.68 0.94
CA SER A 160 -43.44 -20.24 2.35
C SER A 160 -42.52 -19.04 2.57
N THR A 161 -43.14 -17.95 3.05
CA THR A 161 -42.63 -16.84 3.88
C THR A 161 -41.65 -15.84 3.27
N ASP A 162 -42.24 -14.70 2.86
CA ASP A 162 -41.66 -13.36 2.85
C ASP A 162 -40.93 -13.04 4.16
N GLU A 163 -39.61 -12.93 4.11
CA GLU A 163 -38.89 -11.91 4.88
C GLU A 163 -38.25 -10.95 3.88
N LEU A 164 -38.71 -9.69 3.89
CA LEU A 164 -38.15 -8.63 3.07
C LEU A 164 -36.63 -8.54 3.33
N PRO A 165 -35.77 -8.54 2.29
CA PRO A 165 -34.37 -8.21 2.49
C PRO A 165 -34.29 -6.80 3.11
N PRO A 166 -33.37 -6.55 4.06
CA PRO A 166 -33.28 -5.26 4.73
C PRO A 166 -33.20 -4.16 3.68
N ARG A 167 -34.16 -3.25 3.81
CA ARG A 167 -34.43 -2.11 2.93
C ARG A 167 -33.11 -1.47 2.50
N ASN A 168 -32.79 -1.71 1.23
CA ASN A 168 -31.71 -1.13 0.43
C ASN A 168 -31.27 0.22 1.02
N GLU A 169 -30.25 0.20 1.89
CA GLU A 169 -29.51 1.41 2.23
C GLU A 169 -29.01 1.91 0.89
N LYS A 170 -29.67 2.95 0.38
CA LYS A 170 -29.44 3.42 -0.98
C LYS A 170 -27.94 3.64 -1.09
N ILE A 171 -27.32 2.87 -1.98
CA ILE A 171 -25.92 3.03 -2.38
C ILE A 171 -25.88 4.35 -3.18
N ILE A 172 -26.02 5.46 -2.46
CA ILE A 172 -25.85 6.79 -3.02
C ILE A 172 -24.37 7.06 -2.83
N ASN A 173 -23.59 6.82 -3.88
CA ASN A 173 -22.29 7.44 -3.98
C ASN A 173 -22.50 8.93 -3.70
N ALA A 174 -21.82 9.47 -2.69
CA ALA A 174 -21.97 10.88 -2.33
C ALA A 174 -21.87 11.74 -3.61
N PRO A 175 -22.76 12.71 -3.82
CA PRO A 175 -22.75 13.51 -5.04
C PRO A 175 -21.36 14.13 -5.19
N PHE A 176 -20.70 13.79 -6.29
CA PHE A 176 -19.36 14.26 -6.59
C PHE A 176 -19.43 15.77 -6.85
N THR A 177 -18.69 16.57 -6.08
CA THR A 177 -18.54 18.00 -6.38
C THR A 177 -17.88 18.13 -7.75
N SER A 178 -18.53 18.85 -8.67
CA SER A 178 -18.12 18.99 -10.10
C SER A 178 -16.66 19.44 -10.29
N GLU A 179 -16.08 20.09 -9.28
CA GLU A 179 -14.70 20.57 -9.27
C GLU A 179 -13.65 19.43 -9.18
N LYS A 180 -14.05 18.22 -8.76
CA LYS A 180 -13.16 17.06 -8.57
C LYS A 180 -13.41 15.88 -9.53
N ILE A 181 -14.18 16.07 -10.61
CA ILE A 181 -14.57 14.97 -11.53
C ILE A 181 -13.36 14.18 -12.07
N PHE A 182 -12.22 14.86 -12.25
CA PHE A 182 -10.99 14.26 -12.79
C PHE A 182 -9.77 14.40 -11.88
N ALA A 183 -9.92 15.00 -10.70
CA ALA A 183 -8.84 15.24 -9.76
C ALA A 183 -8.90 14.21 -8.64
N ALA A 184 -8.46 12.97 -8.91
CA ALA A 184 -8.04 12.06 -7.86
C ALA A 184 -6.62 12.46 -7.47
N GLY A 185 -6.51 13.36 -6.52
CA GLY A 185 -5.22 13.82 -6.01
C GLY A 185 -4.60 12.78 -5.07
N PRO A 186 -3.28 12.80 -4.85
CA PRO A 186 -2.61 12.02 -3.81
C PRO A 186 -3.17 12.27 -2.40
N GLU A 187 -3.83 13.42 -2.19
CA GLU A 187 -4.56 13.77 -0.97
C GLU A 187 -5.88 13.00 -0.77
N ASP A 188 -6.46 12.43 -1.83
CA ASP A 188 -7.72 11.68 -1.73
C ASP A 188 -7.49 10.22 -1.30
N ILE A 189 -6.23 9.76 -1.27
CA ILE A 189 -5.87 8.42 -0.80
C ILE A 189 -6.20 8.32 0.69
N GLN A 190 -7.07 7.38 1.03
CA GLN A 190 -7.48 7.12 2.42
C GLN A 190 -6.58 6.08 3.08
N GLU A 191 -6.34 6.24 4.38
CA GLU A 191 -5.62 5.26 5.20
C GLU A 191 -6.27 3.87 5.14
N ASP A 192 -7.60 3.84 5.19
CA ASP A 192 -8.40 2.62 5.19
C ASP A 192 -8.18 1.76 3.96
N TRP A 193 -7.83 2.37 2.82
CA TRP A 193 -7.59 1.63 1.57
C TRP A 193 -6.33 0.78 1.67
N LEU A 194 -5.26 1.33 2.26
CA LEU A 194 -4.01 0.60 2.47
C LEU A 194 -4.15 -0.39 3.63
N ARG A 195 -4.85 -0.01 4.70
CA ARG A 195 -5.08 -0.88 5.87
C ARG A 195 -6.01 -2.05 5.57
N ASN A 196 -7.03 -1.90 4.74
CA ASN A 196 -7.97 -2.99 4.41
C ASN A 196 -7.48 -3.86 3.24
N SER A 197 -6.54 -3.37 2.43
CA SER A 197 -6.02 -4.13 1.29
C SER A 197 -5.11 -5.27 1.74
N ARG A 198 -5.64 -6.49 1.73
CA ARG A 198 -4.85 -7.71 2.00
C ARG A 198 -3.66 -7.87 1.06
N ARG A 199 -3.80 -7.47 -0.21
CA ARG A 199 -2.71 -7.57 -1.21
C ARG A 199 -1.56 -6.64 -0.83
N PHE A 200 -1.88 -5.43 -0.39
CA PHE A 200 -0.89 -4.46 0.06
C PHE A 200 -0.16 -4.95 1.31
N GLN A 201 -0.90 -5.32 2.37
CA GLN A 201 -0.31 -5.81 3.62
C GLN A 201 0.55 -7.05 3.43
N LEU A 202 0.07 -8.02 2.65
CA LEU A 202 0.83 -9.23 2.34
C LEU A 202 2.10 -8.91 1.52
N GLY A 203 2.01 -7.94 0.60
CA GLY A 203 3.16 -7.47 -0.17
C GLY A 203 4.23 -6.84 0.71
N ILE A 204 3.84 -5.96 1.64
CA ILE A 204 4.77 -5.33 2.59
C ILE A 204 5.43 -6.39 3.50
N ARG A 205 4.65 -7.34 4.03
CA ARG A 205 5.21 -8.43 4.86
C ARG A 205 6.20 -9.28 4.09
N ARG A 206 5.84 -9.74 2.89
CA ARG A 206 6.73 -10.51 2.01
C ARG A 206 8.01 -9.76 1.65
N LEU A 207 7.92 -8.44 1.49
CA LEU A 207 9.09 -7.59 1.25
C LEU A 207 10.04 -7.62 2.45
N GLY A 208 9.50 -7.49 3.68
CA GLY A 208 10.28 -7.63 4.91
C GLY A 208 10.90 -9.03 5.07
N ASP A 209 10.13 -10.08 4.82
CA ASP A 209 10.61 -11.48 4.92
C ASP A 209 11.71 -11.80 3.88
N LEU A 210 11.57 -11.27 2.66
CA LEU A 210 12.55 -11.45 1.60
C LEU A 210 13.89 -10.77 1.94
N LEU A 211 13.83 -9.56 2.50
CA LEU A 211 15.02 -8.74 2.79
C LEU A 211 15.72 -9.17 4.09
N SER A 212 14.96 -9.66 5.08
CA SER A 212 15.49 -10.21 6.32
C SER A 212 16.12 -11.60 6.17
N GLY A 213 16.13 -12.17 4.96
CA GLY A 213 16.75 -13.44 4.67
C GLY A 213 15.89 -14.62 5.14
N GLY A 214 14.65 -14.71 4.67
CA GLY A 214 13.85 -15.94 4.59
C GLY A 214 14.04 -16.90 5.76
N ARG A 215 13.64 -16.48 6.97
CA ARG A 215 13.49 -17.41 8.10
C ARG A 215 12.29 -18.33 7.84
N ASN A 216 12.57 -19.51 7.31
CA ASN A 216 11.77 -20.72 7.55
C ASN A 216 12.57 -21.62 8.49
#